data_AF-A0A9D2BNP3-F1
#
_entry.id   AF-A0A9D2BNP3-F1
#
_cell.length_a   1.000
_cell.length_b   1.000
_cell.length_c   1.000
_cell.angle_alpha   90.00
_cell.angle_beta   90.00
_cell.angle_gamma   90.00
#
_symmetry.space_group_name_H-M   'P 1'
#
loop_
_entity.id
_entity.type
_entity.pdbx_description
1 polymer ?
#
loop_
_entity_poly.entity_id
_entity_poly.type
_entity_poly.pdbx_seq_one_letter_code
_entity_poly.pdbx_strand_id
1 'polypeptide(L)'
;MENYIYQDVAMMIDDGDYLDAFELICYLFLKVGDVDIDDSDGGVGVFADLCFETWDRILNKVNGKIEKKMYDWFIGHLDGSVIDYMEEYIEKILMQRFKSTEYLKDKLKYTENKVNSFKEQPESWFVEYNIEKWTLYHIEIMEELKYSSDDIYKYCGENWRHSRIREYYISFCISQKQYQLAIELLNESLQLDVDKPGVIIELE
;
A
#
# COMPACT_ATOMS: atom_id res chain seq x y z
N MET A 1 -21.54 3.78 -22.35
CA MET A 1 -21.90 4.45 -21.08
C MET A 1 -20.63 4.94 -20.41
N GLU A 2 -19.62 4.06 -20.27
CA GLU A 2 -18.23 4.39 -19.92
C GLU A 2 -17.71 5.69 -20.55
N ASN A 3 -17.75 5.83 -21.88
CA ASN A 3 -17.25 7.04 -22.56
C ASN A 3 -17.87 8.37 -22.13
N TYR A 4 -19.12 8.40 -21.65
CA TYR A 4 -19.75 9.65 -21.24
C TYR A 4 -19.29 10.08 -19.84
N ILE A 5 -19.27 9.13 -18.91
CA ILE A 5 -18.83 9.38 -17.53
C ILE A 5 -17.39 9.88 -17.50
N TYR A 6 -16.51 9.32 -18.32
CA TYR A 6 -15.11 9.76 -18.37
C TYR A 6 -14.93 11.11 -19.04
N GLN A 7 -15.73 11.42 -20.07
CA GLN A 7 -15.74 12.75 -20.66
C GLN A 7 -16.22 13.78 -19.63
N ASP A 8 -17.26 13.46 -18.86
CA ASP A 8 -17.79 14.33 -17.83
C ASP A 8 -16.76 14.58 -16.72
N VAL A 9 -16.13 13.53 -16.18
CA VAL A 9 -15.07 13.67 -15.17
C VAL A 9 -13.86 14.44 -15.72
N ALA A 10 -13.46 14.19 -16.97
CA ALA A 10 -12.36 14.93 -17.58
C ALA A 10 -12.68 16.43 -17.73
N MET A 11 -13.91 16.77 -18.17
CA MET A 11 -14.37 18.15 -18.27
C MET A 11 -14.40 18.83 -16.90
N MET A 12 -14.90 18.16 -15.86
CA MET A 12 -14.90 18.70 -14.49
C MET A 12 -13.47 19.01 -14.01
N ILE A 13 -12.50 18.13 -14.29
CA ILE A 13 -11.10 18.37 -13.93
C ILE A 13 -10.52 19.57 -14.72
N ASP A 14 -10.87 19.70 -15.99
CA ASP A 14 -10.40 20.80 -16.85
C ASP A 14 -11.02 22.16 -16.45
N ASP A 15 -12.26 22.14 -15.94
CA ASP A 15 -12.97 23.30 -15.40
C ASP A 15 -12.55 23.67 -13.96
N GLY A 16 -11.79 22.79 -13.29
CA GLY A 16 -11.28 23.01 -11.94
C GLY A 16 -12.20 22.51 -10.81
N ASP A 17 -13.26 21.79 -11.15
CA ASP A 17 -14.24 21.18 -10.23
C ASP A 17 -13.70 19.87 -9.62
N TYR A 18 -12.50 19.96 -9.04
CA TYR A 18 -11.71 18.80 -8.59
C TYR A 18 -12.39 17.95 -7.51
N LEU A 19 -13.10 18.59 -6.59
CA LEU A 19 -13.78 17.88 -5.51
C LEU A 19 -14.96 17.08 -6.05
N ASP A 20 -15.78 17.69 -6.91
CA ASP A 20 -16.95 17.02 -7.48
C ASP A 20 -16.51 15.89 -8.41
N ALA A 21 -15.42 16.09 -9.18
CA ALA A 21 -14.80 15.04 -9.99
C ALA A 21 -14.32 13.86 -9.12
N PHE A 22 -13.68 14.17 -7.98
CA PHE A 22 -13.24 13.15 -7.01
C PHE A 22 -14.43 12.38 -6.41
N GLU A 23 -15.46 13.08 -5.95
CA GLU A 23 -16.63 12.46 -5.32
C GLU A 23 -17.38 11.54 -6.33
N LEU A 24 -17.50 11.97 -7.59
CA LEU A 24 -18.09 11.15 -8.65
C LEU A 24 -17.29 9.87 -8.91
N ILE A 25 -15.96 9.98 -9.08
CA ILE A 25 -15.14 8.79 -9.37
C ILE A 25 -15.10 7.82 -8.17
N CYS A 26 -15.08 8.34 -6.93
CA CYS A 26 -15.18 7.52 -5.72
C CYS A 26 -16.52 6.80 -5.60
N TYR A 27 -17.62 7.49 -5.91
CA TYR A 27 -18.94 6.87 -5.93
C TYR A 27 -19.00 5.70 -6.93
N LEU A 28 -18.47 5.90 -8.14
CA LEU A 28 -18.42 4.85 -9.15
C LEU A 28 -17.50 3.69 -8.74
N PHE A 29 -16.34 4.00 -8.14
CA PHE A 29 -15.40 3.01 -7.61
C PHE A 29 -16.08 2.06 -6.63
N LEU A 30 -16.76 2.61 -5.62
CA LEU A 30 -17.50 1.82 -4.64
C LEU A 30 -18.65 1.04 -5.29
N LYS A 31 -19.36 1.64 -6.26
CA LYS A 31 -20.50 0.98 -6.91
C LYS A 31 -20.07 -0.19 -7.79
N VAL A 32 -18.95 -0.10 -8.49
CA VAL A 32 -18.43 -1.22 -9.28
C VAL A 32 -17.88 -2.29 -8.36
N GLY A 33 -17.18 -1.92 -7.30
CA GLY A 33 -16.63 -2.88 -6.32
C GLY A 33 -17.67 -3.64 -5.49
N ASP A 34 -18.91 -3.14 -5.41
CA ASP A 34 -20.03 -3.79 -4.72
C ASP A 34 -20.85 -4.73 -5.64
N VAL A 35 -20.56 -4.74 -6.95
CA VAL A 35 -21.27 -5.60 -7.89
C VAL A 35 -20.49 -6.90 -8.05
N ASP A 36 -21.15 -8.03 -7.87
CA ASP A 36 -20.64 -9.37 -8.19
C ASP A 36 -20.54 -9.53 -9.71
N ILE A 37 -19.48 -8.97 -10.30
CA ILE A 37 -19.16 -9.03 -11.72
C ILE A 37 -18.11 -10.12 -11.93
N ASP A 38 -18.37 -11.03 -12.88
CA ASP A 38 -17.36 -11.92 -13.41
C ASP A 38 -16.29 -11.09 -14.14
N ASP A 39 -15.17 -10.81 -13.45
CA ASP A 39 -14.05 -10.07 -13.99
C ASP A 39 -13.05 -10.95 -14.77
N SER A 40 -13.47 -12.12 -15.25
CA SER A 40 -12.60 -12.98 -16.06
C SER A 40 -12.06 -12.28 -17.32
N ASP A 41 -12.77 -11.26 -17.81
CA ASP A 41 -12.37 -10.43 -18.95
C ASP A 41 -11.54 -9.18 -18.54
N GLY A 42 -11.30 -8.96 -17.25
CA GLY A 42 -10.43 -7.89 -16.70
C GLY A 42 -11.00 -6.47 -16.78
N GLY A 43 -12.29 -6.31 -17.04
CA GLY A 43 -12.96 -5.02 -17.15
C GLY A 43 -12.99 -4.21 -15.84
N VAL A 44 -13.12 -4.86 -14.70
CA VAL A 44 -13.06 -4.23 -13.36
C VAL A 44 -11.63 -3.73 -13.08
N GLY A 45 -10.61 -4.51 -13.45
CA GLY A 45 -9.22 -4.07 -13.40
C GLY A 45 -8.96 -2.80 -14.21
N VAL A 46 -9.37 -2.78 -15.49
CA VAL A 46 -9.24 -1.60 -16.36
C VAL A 46 -9.97 -0.38 -15.78
N PHE A 47 -11.15 -0.59 -15.20
CA PHE A 47 -11.91 0.46 -14.54
C PHE A 47 -11.19 1.00 -13.29
N ALA A 48 -10.63 0.13 -12.45
CA ALA A 48 -9.90 0.49 -11.25
C ALA A 48 -8.61 1.28 -11.59
N ASP A 49 -7.87 0.86 -12.62
CA ASP A 49 -6.71 1.60 -13.15
C ASP A 49 -7.10 3.03 -13.56
N LEU A 50 -8.22 3.19 -14.25
CA LEU A 50 -8.70 4.50 -14.67
C LEU A 50 -9.13 5.38 -13.49
N CYS A 51 -9.75 4.80 -12.47
CA CYS A 51 -10.04 5.51 -11.22
C CYS A 51 -8.75 5.99 -10.55
N PHE A 52 -7.73 5.12 -10.50
CA PHE A 52 -6.42 5.46 -9.95
C PHE A 52 -5.75 6.61 -10.71
N GLU A 53 -5.71 6.55 -12.04
CA GLU A 53 -5.16 7.63 -12.88
C GLU A 53 -5.90 8.95 -12.68
N THR A 54 -7.23 8.89 -12.54
CA THR A 54 -8.08 10.06 -12.29
C THR A 54 -7.76 10.68 -10.93
N TRP A 55 -7.67 9.87 -9.88
CA TRP A 55 -7.29 10.35 -8.56
C TRP A 55 -5.90 10.98 -8.55
N ASP A 56 -4.92 10.36 -9.21
CA ASP A 56 -3.56 10.91 -9.31
C ASP A 56 -3.54 12.26 -10.06
N ARG A 57 -4.28 12.35 -11.18
CA ARG A 57 -4.44 13.60 -11.94
C ARG A 57 -5.03 14.72 -11.08
N ILE A 58 -6.05 14.42 -10.27
CA ILE A 58 -6.64 15.40 -9.35
C ILE A 58 -5.62 15.81 -8.27
N LEU A 59 -4.93 14.84 -7.64
CA LEU A 59 -3.91 15.11 -6.61
C LEU A 59 -2.70 15.90 -7.15
N ASN A 60 -2.47 15.92 -8.47
CA ASN A 60 -1.46 16.78 -9.10
C ASN A 60 -1.91 18.24 -9.25
N LYS A 61 -3.19 18.55 -9.01
CA LYS A 61 -3.78 19.89 -9.17
C LYS A 61 -4.25 20.51 -7.86
N VAL A 62 -4.55 19.70 -6.84
CA VAL A 62 -5.10 20.18 -5.57
C VAL A 62 -4.05 20.27 -4.48
N ASN A 63 -4.34 21.11 -3.48
CA ASN A 63 -3.62 21.17 -2.21
C ASN A 63 -4.57 21.61 -1.09
N GLY A 64 -4.10 21.56 0.16
CA GLY A 64 -4.83 22.10 1.30
C GLY A 64 -6.13 21.35 1.55
N LYS A 65 -7.27 22.07 1.52
CA LYS A 65 -8.56 21.51 1.96
C LYS A 65 -9.06 20.35 1.09
N ILE A 66 -8.89 20.43 -0.23
CA ILE A 66 -9.36 19.36 -1.13
C ILE A 66 -8.47 18.13 -0.99
N GLU A 67 -7.15 18.31 -0.95
CA GLU A 67 -6.20 17.23 -0.68
C GLU A 67 -6.52 16.52 0.64
N LYS A 68 -6.81 17.28 1.72
CA LYS A 68 -7.18 16.70 3.01
C LYS A 68 -8.46 15.88 2.94
N LYS A 69 -9.49 16.35 2.22
CA LYS A 69 -10.72 15.58 2.00
C LYS A 69 -10.45 14.26 1.27
N MET A 70 -9.59 14.29 0.25
CA MET A 70 -9.22 13.08 -0.49
C MET A 70 -8.47 12.11 0.43
N TYR A 71 -7.51 12.61 1.23
CA TYR A 71 -6.81 11.80 2.22
C TYR A 71 -7.77 11.12 3.20
N ASP A 72 -8.69 11.89 3.79
CA ASP A 72 -9.66 11.40 4.77
C ASP A 72 -10.58 10.32 4.15
N TRP A 73 -10.94 10.49 2.88
CA TRP A 73 -11.69 9.47 2.15
C TRP A 73 -10.87 8.19 1.97
N PHE A 74 -9.64 8.27 1.44
CA PHE A 74 -8.83 7.08 1.18
C PHE A 74 -8.52 6.29 2.47
N ILE A 75 -8.07 6.96 3.54
CA ILE A 75 -7.76 6.27 4.80
C ILE A 75 -9.02 5.68 5.47
N GLY A 76 -10.19 6.29 5.23
CA GLY A 76 -11.47 5.83 5.76
C GLY A 76 -12.10 4.66 5.00
N HIS A 77 -11.65 4.36 3.77
CA HIS A 77 -12.19 3.29 2.92
C HIS A 77 -11.20 2.11 2.75
N LEU A 78 -10.28 1.96 3.70
CA LEU A 78 -9.44 0.78 3.87
C LEU A 78 -9.97 -0.12 5.01
N ASP A 79 -11.29 -0.29 5.03
CA ASP A 79 -12.07 -0.93 6.09
C ASP A 79 -12.75 -2.25 5.62
N GLY A 80 -12.42 -2.73 4.42
CA GLY A 80 -13.07 -3.88 3.80
C GLY A 80 -14.42 -3.56 3.15
N SER A 81 -14.75 -2.28 2.91
CA SER A 81 -15.98 -1.87 2.23
C SER A 81 -16.00 -2.14 0.72
N VAL A 82 -14.85 -2.50 0.13
CA VAL A 82 -14.72 -2.95 -1.26
C VAL A 82 -14.00 -4.28 -1.31
N ILE A 83 -14.20 -5.03 -2.39
CA ILE A 83 -13.48 -6.29 -2.65
C ILE A 83 -11.97 -6.10 -2.61
N ASP A 84 -11.26 -7.10 -2.07
CA ASP A 84 -9.83 -7.03 -1.70
C ASP A 84 -8.93 -6.41 -2.77
N TYR A 85 -9.05 -6.84 -4.04
CA TYR A 85 -8.20 -6.35 -5.12
C TYR A 85 -8.50 -4.90 -5.53
N MET A 86 -9.71 -4.39 -5.26
CA MET A 86 -10.02 -2.97 -5.45
C MET A 86 -9.49 -2.14 -4.27
N GLU A 87 -9.53 -2.67 -3.05
CA GLU A 87 -8.94 -2.01 -1.88
C GLU A 87 -7.44 -1.73 -2.07
N GLU A 88 -6.72 -2.60 -2.80
CA GLU A 88 -5.31 -2.39 -3.16
C GLU A 88 -5.05 -1.09 -3.94
N TYR A 89 -6.00 -0.59 -4.74
CA TYR A 89 -5.85 0.68 -5.45
C TYR A 89 -5.95 1.89 -4.50
N ILE A 90 -6.87 1.82 -3.53
CA ILE A 90 -7.01 2.82 -2.47
C ILE A 90 -5.74 2.83 -1.62
N GLU A 91 -5.23 1.65 -1.27
CA GLU A 91 -4.00 1.48 -0.51
C GLU A 91 -2.81 2.09 -1.25
N LYS A 92 -2.64 1.74 -2.53
CA LYS A 92 -1.54 2.21 -3.37
C LYS A 92 -1.52 3.73 -3.47
N ILE A 93 -2.65 4.37 -3.75
CA ILE A 93 -2.67 5.84 -3.87
C ILE A 93 -2.47 6.54 -2.54
N LEU A 94 -3.04 6.00 -1.45
CA LEU A 94 -2.82 6.51 -0.11
C LEU A 94 -1.33 6.48 0.22
N MET A 95 -0.65 5.36 0.01
CA MET A 95 0.77 5.20 0.35
C MET A 95 1.69 6.01 -0.56
N GLN A 96 1.43 6.08 -1.86
CA GLN A 96 2.27 6.82 -2.82
C GLN A 96 2.13 8.35 -2.73
N ARG A 97 0.96 8.87 -2.35
CA ARG A 97 0.68 10.31 -2.25
C ARG A 97 0.76 10.77 -0.80
N PHE A 98 0.31 12.00 -0.50
CA PHE A 98 0.20 12.52 0.88
C PHE A 98 1.48 12.39 1.71
N LYS A 99 2.53 13.11 1.27
CA LYS A 99 3.91 13.03 1.78
C LYS A 99 4.27 14.13 2.77
N SER A 100 3.29 14.97 3.15
CA SER A 100 3.51 15.95 4.22
C SER A 100 3.73 15.25 5.56
N THR A 101 4.49 15.86 6.45
CA THR A 101 4.79 15.28 7.78
C THR A 101 3.52 14.96 8.58
N GLU A 102 2.45 15.73 8.40
CA GLU A 102 1.16 15.46 9.05
C GLU A 102 0.56 14.12 8.58
N TYR A 103 0.44 13.94 7.26
CA TYR A 103 -0.09 12.71 6.68
C TYR A 103 0.79 11.51 6.98
N LEU A 104 2.12 11.67 6.94
CA LEU A 104 3.04 10.58 7.25
C LEU A 104 2.91 10.10 8.69
N LYS A 105 2.76 11.01 9.66
CA LYS A 105 2.56 10.63 11.06
C LYS A 105 1.24 9.88 11.28
N ASP A 106 0.19 10.30 10.59
CA ASP A 106 -1.12 9.65 10.68
C ASP A 106 -1.09 8.26 10.03
N LYS A 107 -0.47 8.15 8.83
CA LYS A 107 -0.22 6.86 8.18
C LYS A 107 0.65 5.93 9.03
N LEU A 108 1.68 6.44 9.71
CA LEU A 108 2.56 5.65 10.57
C LEU A 108 1.74 4.96 11.69
N LYS A 109 0.83 5.71 12.31
CA LYS A 109 -0.10 5.17 13.32
C LYS A 109 -1.05 4.15 12.70
N TYR A 110 -1.56 4.45 11.50
CA TYR A 110 -2.48 3.58 10.79
C TYR A 110 -1.85 2.21 10.43
N THR A 111 -0.66 2.22 9.83
CA THR A 111 0.05 0.99 9.43
C THR A 111 0.42 0.16 10.66
N GLU A 112 0.83 0.80 11.76
CA GLU A 112 1.10 0.12 13.03
C GLU A 112 -0.14 -0.60 13.57
N ASN A 113 -1.29 0.08 13.56
CA ASN A 113 -2.55 -0.52 13.98
C ASN A 113 -2.94 -1.70 13.08
N LYS A 114 -2.73 -1.61 11.76
CA LYS A 114 -2.99 -2.72 10.83
C LYS A 114 -2.11 -3.92 11.14
N VAL A 115 -0.79 -3.74 11.28
CA VAL A 115 0.13 -4.83 11.65
C VAL A 115 -0.33 -5.52 12.93
N ASN A 116 -0.62 -4.75 13.98
CA ASN A 116 -1.06 -5.31 15.27
C ASN A 116 -2.41 -6.04 15.15
N SER A 117 -3.37 -5.49 14.40
CA SER A 117 -4.68 -6.12 14.18
C SER A 117 -4.60 -7.46 13.44
N PHE A 118 -3.63 -7.62 12.53
CA PHE A 118 -3.42 -8.90 11.86
C PHE A 118 -2.67 -9.90 12.75
N LYS A 119 -1.74 -9.44 13.59
CA LYS A 119 -1.05 -10.31 14.58
C LYS A 119 -2.00 -10.93 15.61
N GLU A 120 -3.15 -10.32 15.87
CA GLU A 120 -4.19 -10.86 16.77
C GLU A 120 -5.06 -11.94 16.12
N GLN A 121 -4.99 -12.10 14.80
CA GLN A 121 -5.80 -13.07 14.05
C GLN A 121 -5.13 -14.46 13.98
N PRO A 122 -5.91 -15.54 13.79
CA PRO A 122 -5.35 -16.86 13.56
C PRO A 122 -4.42 -16.90 12.35
N GLU A 123 -3.30 -17.61 12.49
CA GLU A 123 -2.31 -17.74 11.43
C GLU A 123 -2.94 -18.33 10.16
N SER A 124 -2.74 -17.62 9.04
CA SER A 124 -3.12 -18.05 7.70
C SER A 124 -2.22 -17.36 6.69
N TRP A 125 -2.15 -17.89 5.48
CA TRP A 125 -1.39 -17.25 4.40
C TRP A 125 -1.80 -15.79 4.18
N PHE A 126 -3.11 -15.49 4.26
CA PHE A 126 -3.64 -14.14 4.12
C PHE A 126 -3.19 -13.21 5.25
N VAL A 127 -3.19 -13.69 6.50
CA VAL A 127 -2.73 -12.92 7.67
C VAL A 127 -1.23 -12.65 7.57
N GLU A 128 -0.43 -13.66 7.26
CA GLU A 128 1.02 -13.54 7.11
C GLU A 128 1.39 -12.54 5.99
N TYR A 129 0.72 -12.64 4.83
CA TYR A 129 0.88 -11.70 3.72
C TYR A 129 0.57 -10.26 4.13
N ASN A 130 -0.53 -10.04 4.85
CA ASN A 130 -0.92 -8.70 5.27
C ASN A 130 0.00 -8.14 6.36
N ILE A 131 0.49 -8.95 7.29
CA ILE A 131 1.51 -8.50 8.27
C ILE A 131 2.75 -8.02 7.54
N GLU A 132 3.26 -8.79 6.57
CA GLU A 132 4.40 -8.40 5.75
C GLU A 132 4.15 -7.09 4.99
N LYS A 133 3.03 -7.00 4.28
CA LYS A 133 2.65 -5.82 3.50
C LYS A 133 2.58 -4.55 4.35
N TRP A 134 1.86 -4.59 5.47
CA TRP A 134 1.68 -3.43 6.34
C TRP A 134 2.96 -3.05 7.09
N THR A 135 3.80 -4.03 7.44
CA THR A 135 5.12 -3.78 8.04
C THR A 135 6.03 -3.04 7.05
N LEU A 136 6.06 -3.45 5.77
CA LEU A 136 6.86 -2.77 4.75
C LEU A 136 6.41 -1.32 4.54
N TYR A 137 5.09 -1.05 4.44
CA TYR A 137 4.62 0.34 4.38
C TYR A 137 4.98 1.15 5.61
N HIS A 138 4.91 0.56 6.80
CA HIS A 138 5.33 1.25 8.03
C HIS A 138 6.80 1.67 7.93
N ILE A 139 7.67 0.76 7.48
CA ILE A 139 9.10 1.05 7.30
C ILE A 139 9.33 2.14 6.25
N GLU A 140 8.66 2.10 5.10
CA GLU A 140 8.76 3.16 4.08
C GLU A 140 8.39 4.53 4.66
N ILE A 141 7.33 4.60 5.49
CA ILE A 141 6.93 5.83 6.16
C ILE A 141 7.99 6.28 7.20
N MET A 142 8.61 5.34 7.93
CA MET A 142 9.73 5.65 8.84
C MET A 142 10.91 6.27 8.08
N GLU A 143 11.27 5.74 6.90
CA GLU A 143 12.33 6.28 6.05
C GLU A 143 11.99 7.69 5.51
N GLU A 144 10.74 7.91 5.13
CA GLU A 144 10.26 9.23 4.69
C GLU A 144 10.30 10.26 5.82
N LEU A 145 9.96 9.83 7.03
CA LEU A 145 10.07 10.63 8.26
C LEU A 145 11.50 10.75 8.80
N LYS A 146 12.49 10.14 8.14
CA LYS A 146 13.93 10.21 8.49
C LYS A 146 14.24 9.60 9.87
N TYR A 147 13.56 8.51 10.22
CA TYR A 147 13.95 7.70 11.37
C TYR A 147 15.38 7.17 11.22
N SER A 148 16.02 6.88 12.35
CA SER A 148 17.37 6.35 12.34
C SER A 148 17.39 4.90 11.82
N SER A 149 18.53 4.46 11.29
CA SER A 149 18.71 3.06 10.89
C SER A 149 18.52 2.10 12.06
N ASP A 150 18.86 2.52 13.29
CA ASP A 150 18.66 1.73 14.51
C ASP A 150 17.17 1.57 14.83
N ASP A 151 16.35 2.61 14.65
CA ASP A 151 14.90 2.54 14.84
C ASP A 151 14.24 1.61 13.81
N ILE A 152 14.64 1.73 12.54
CA ILE A 152 14.16 0.85 11.47
C ILE A 152 14.57 -0.60 11.74
N TYR A 153 15.82 -0.84 12.15
CA TYR A 153 16.28 -2.18 12.51
C TYR A 153 15.49 -2.77 13.66
N LYS A 154 15.22 -1.97 14.70
CA LYS A 154 14.39 -2.40 15.84
C LYS A 154 13.01 -2.84 15.36
N TYR A 155 12.38 -2.07 14.48
CA TYR A 155 11.05 -2.40 13.94
C TYR A 155 11.07 -3.66 13.05
N CYS A 156 12.10 -3.82 12.21
CA CYS A 156 12.31 -5.07 11.46
C CYS A 156 12.45 -6.27 12.40
N GLY A 157 13.17 -6.11 13.52
CA GLY A 157 13.37 -7.16 14.53
C GLY A 157 12.07 -7.66 15.15
N GLU A 158 11.10 -6.77 15.37
CA GLU A 158 9.76 -7.14 15.88
C GLU A 158 8.94 -7.98 14.89
N ASN A 159 9.38 -8.06 13.63
CA ASN A 159 8.74 -8.78 12.53
C ASN A 159 9.69 -9.77 11.82
N TRP A 160 10.81 -10.14 12.46
CA TRP A 160 11.92 -10.87 11.81
C TRP A 160 11.56 -12.26 11.25
N ARG A 161 10.50 -12.89 11.77
CA ARG A 161 10.03 -14.21 11.30
C ARG A 161 9.57 -14.18 9.84
N HIS A 162 9.20 -13.01 9.34
CA HIS A 162 8.64 -12.78 8.01
C HIS A 162 9.77 -12.57 6.98
N SER A 163 9.78 -13.36 5.90
CA SER A 163 10.91 -13.41 4.98
C SER A 163 11.08 -12.09 4.22
N ARG A 164 9.98 -11.46 3.78
CA ARG A 164 10.02 -10.18 3.07
C ARG A 164 10.63 -9.05 3.92
N ILE A 165 10.49 -9.13 5.25
CA ILE A 165 11.09 -8.15 6.17
C ILE A 165 12.59 -8.35 6.27
N ARG A 166 13.05 -9.60 6.30
CA ARG A 166 14.48 -9.92 6.25
C ARG A 166 15.09 -9.50 4.91
N GLU A 167 14.42 -9.79 3.80
CA GLU A 167 14.86 -9.39 2.45
C GLU A 167 15.01 -7.86 2.32
N TYR A 168 14.04 -7.11 2.84
CA TYR A 168 14.13 -5.65 2.91
C TYR A 168 15.37 -5.22 3.71
N TYR A 169 15.57 -5.76 4.92
CA TYR A 169 16.69 -5.31 5.77
C TYR A 169 18.06 -5.72 5.21
N ILE A 170 18.16 -6.88 4.56
CA ILE A 170 19.35 -7.30 3.81
C ILE A 170 19.64 -6.31 2.68
N SER A 171 18.61 -5.95 1.89
CA SER A 171 18.72 -4.95 0.82
C SER A 171 19.14 -3.57 1.36
N PHE A 172 18.60 -3.18 2.51
CA PHE A 172 19.00 -1.98 3.24
C PHE A 172 20.49 -2.03 3.60
N CYS A 173 20.98 -3.12 4.21
CA CYS A 173 22.39 -3.31 4.54
C CYS A 173 23.30 -3.21 3.30
N ILE A 174 22.89 -3.81 2.19
CA ILE A 174 23.60 -3.73 0.90
C ILE A 174 23.68 -2.27 0.42
N SER A 175 22.57 -1.52 0.49
CA SER A 175 22.54 -0.09 0.09
C SER A 175 23.48 0.78 0.95
N GLN A 176 23.64 0.42 2.22
CA GLN A 176 24.57 1.06 3.18
C GLN A 176 26.00 0.52 3.08
N LYS A 177 26.29 -0.37 2.12
CA LYS A 177 27.59 -1.04 1.92
C LYS A 177 28.05 -1.89 3.12
N GLN A 178 27.12 -2.32 3.96
CA GLN A 178 27.35 -3.19 5.12
C GLN A 178 27.33 -4.66 4.68
N TYR A 179 28.20 -5.02 3.72
CA TYR A 179 28.14 -6.33 3.04
C TYR A 179 28.36 -7.52 3.98
N GLN A 180 29.23 -7.38 4.98
CA GLN A 180 29.49 -8.45 5.94
C GLN A 180 28.24 -8.80 6.74
N LEU A 181 27.53 -7.77 7.24
CA LEU A 181 26.26 -7.95 7.93
C LEU A 181 25.18 -8.53 7.00
N ALA A 182 25.09 -8.04 5.76
CA ALA A 182 24.15 -8.59 4.78
C ALA A 182 24.37 -10.10 4.52
N ILE A 183 25.63 -10.55 4.43
CA ILE A 183 25.99 -11.97 4.26
C ILE A 183 25.58 -12.79 5.49
N GLU A 184 25.83 -12.27 6.70
CA GLU A 184 25.43 -12.94 7.95
C GLU A 184 23.91 -13.13 8.03
N LEU A 185 23.15 -12.08 7.72
CA LEU A 185 21.68 -12.11 7.72
C LEU A 185 21.11 -13.01 6.61
N LEU A 186 21.75 -13.06 5.44
CA LEU A 186 21.38 -14.00 4.37
C LEU A 186 21.53 -15.46 4.82
N ASN A 187 22.66 -15.79 5.44
CA ASN A 187 22.89 -17.14 5.97
C ASN A 187 21.88 -17.50 7.06
N GLU A 188 21.58 -16.56 7.96
CA GLU A 188 20.53 -16.75 8.98
C GLU A 188 19.16 -16.99 8.33
N SER A 189 18.77 -16.19 7.34
CA SER A 189 17.48 -16.35 6.64
C SER A 189 17.37 -17.72 5.97
N LEU A 190 18.44 -18.20 5.32
CA LEU A 190 18.46 -19.54 4.71
C LEU A 190 18.23 -20.67 5.72
N GLN A 191 18.72 -20.51 6.96
CA GLN A 191 18.46 -21.50 8.02
C GLN A 191 17.00 -21.41 8.52
N LEU A 192 16.44 -20.21 8.61
CA LEU A 192 15.05 -20.00 9.04
C LEU A 192 14.01 -20.51 8.04
N ASP A 193 14.35 -20.50 6.74
CA ASP A 193 13.44 -20.90 5.66
C ASP A 193 13.67 -22.34 5.17
N VAL A 194 14.50 -23.14 5.85
CA VAL A 194 14.90 -24.49 5.39
C VAL A 194 13.71 -25.44 5.17
N ASP A 195 12.63 -25.24 5.93
CA ASP A 195 11.40 -26.04 5.86
C ASP A 195 10.28 -25.39 5.03
N LYS A 196 10.54 -24.25 4.36
CA LYS A 196 9.54 -23.52 3.56
C LYS A 196 9.75 -23.79 2.06
N PRO A 197 8.94 -24.65 1.43
CA PRO A 197 9.06 -24.91 -0.01
C PRO A 197 8.78 -23.63 -0.82
N GLY A 198 9.66 -23.33 -1.78
CA GLY A 198 9.53 -22.19 -2.70
C GLY A 198 10.43 -20.97 -2.41
N VAL A 199 11.20 -20.96 -1.31
CA VAL A 199 12.12 -19.85 -0.95
C VAL A 199 13.58 -20.15 -1.33
N ILE A 200 13.95 -21.42 -1.42
CA ILE A 200 15.29 -21.85 -1.83
C ILE A 200 15.22 -22.26 -3.31
N ILE A 201 15.83 -21.47 -4.19
CA ILE A 201 16.18 -21.96 -5.53
C ILE A 201 17.28 -22.99 -5.29
N GLU A 202 16.93 -24.27 -5.38
CA GLU A 202 17.92 -25.34 -5.54
C GLU A 202 18.70 -25.04 -6.83
N LEU A 203 19.95 -24.59 -6.66
CA LEU A 203 20.90 -24.55 -7.77
C LEU A 203 21.37 -26.00 -7.98
N GLU A 204 20.74 -26.70 -8.92
CA GLU A 204 21.29 -27.92 -9.53
C GLU A 204 22.47 -27.58 -10.46
#